data_AF-A0A7Y5U357-F1
#
_entry.id   AF-A0A7Y5U357-F1
#
_cell.length_a   1.000
_cell.length_b   1.000
_cell.length_c   1.000
_cell.angle_alpha   90.00
_cell.angle_beta   90.00
_cell.angle_gamma   90.00
#
_symmetry.space_group_name_H-M   'P 1'
#
loop_
_entity.id
_entity.type
_entity.pdbx_description
1 polymer ?
#
loop_
_entity_poly.entity_id
_entity_poly.type
_entity_poly.pdbx_seq_one_letter_code
_entity_poly.pdbx_strand_id
1 'polypeptide(L)' 'MRLSDLAQRLECRLDGDGEIDIRRVAALEDAGPGDLTFFANPRYAAHLHSTRASAVILSDDADTAPCA' A
#
# COMPACT_ATOMS: atom_id res chain seq x y z
N MET A 1 -1.45 4.45 13.00
CA MET A 1 -1.01 3.08 13.37
C MET A 1 0.18 2.75 12.50
N ARG A 2 1.22 2.12 13.04
CA ARG A 2 2.42 1.85 12.24
C ARG A 2 2.13 0.80 11.16
N LEU A 3 2.78 0.94 10.02
CA LEU A 3 2.63 0.02 8.89
C LEU A 3 3.03 -1.40 9.28
N SER A 4 4.08 -1.55 10.10
CA SER A 4 4.52 -2.84 10.67
C SER A 4 3.43 -3.53 11.50
N ASP A 5 2.75 -2.80 12.39
CA ASP A 5 1.63 -3.34 13.17
C ASP A 5 0.50 -3.83 12.26
N LEU A 6 0.24 -3.08 11.19
CA LEU A 6 -0.80 -3.40 10.24
C LEU A 6 -0.46 -4.67 9.44
N ALA A 7 0.78 -4.78 8.97
CA ALA A 7 1.28 -5.95 8.25
C ALA A 7 1.19 -7.22 9.11
N GLN A 8 1.57 -7.13 10.39
CA GLN A 8 1.43 -8.25 11.34
C GLN A 8 -0.03 -8.67 11.54
N ARG A 9 -0.95 -7.71 11.70
CA ARG A 9 -2.39 -8.00 11.91
C ARG A 9 -3.06 -8.58 10.68
N LEU A 10 -2.58 -8.25 9.50
CA LEU A 10 -3.08 -8.75 8.21
C LEU A 10 -2.32 -9.98 7.72
N GLU A 11 -1.35 -10.48 8.50
CA GLU A 11 -0.47 -11.60 8.13
C GLU A 11 0.21 -11.39 6.76
N CYS A 12 0.56 -10.13 6.46
CA CYS A 12 1.19 -9.73 5.21
C CYS A 12 2.71 -9.61 5.40
N ARG A 13 3.45 -9.91 4.32
CA ARG A 13 4.86 -9.53 4.24
C ARG A 13 4.95 -8.01 4.10
N LEU A 14 5.70 -7.37 4.98
CA LEU A 14 6.05 -5.96 4.85
C LEU A 14 7.27 -5.83 3.94
N ASP A 15 7.17 -4.98 2.92
CA ASP A 15 8.26 -4.53 2.08
C ASP A 15 8.31 -2.99 2.17
N GLY A 16 9.47 -2.41 2.47
CA GLY A 16 9.64 -0.98 2.77
C GLY A 16 9.69 -0.62 4.27
N ASP A 17 9.37 0.65 4.59
CA ASP A 17 9.52 1.21 5.94
C ASP A 17 8.30 0.97 6.85
N GLY A 18 8.49 0.10 7.86
CA GLY A 18 7.47 -0.25 8.84
C GLY A 18 7.13 0.83 9.87
N GLU A 19 7.90 1.91 9.95
CA GLU A 19 7.68 3.02 10.89
C GLU A 19 6.67 4.05 10.39
N ILE A 20 6.25 3.93 9.11
CA ILE A 20 5.27 4.83 8.49
C ILE A 20 3.95 4.78 9.27
N ASP A 21 3.44 5.97 9.63
CA ASP A 21 2.16 6.10 10.30
C ASP A 21 1.00 6.13 9.29
N ILE A 22 0.20 5.06 9.32
CA ILE A 22 -1.01 4.90 8.53
C ILE A 22 -2.21 5.46 9.31
N ARG A 23 -2.94 6.37 8.65
CA ARG A 23 -4.06 7.13 9.24
C ARG A 23 -5.41 6.65 8.78
N ARG A 24 -5.52 6.21 7.53
CA ARG A 24 -6.77 5.73 6.93
C ARG A 24 -6.50 4.83 5.72
N VAL A 25 -7.56 4.20 5.23
CA VAL A 25 -7.57 3.45 3.98
C VAL A 25 -8.24 4.31 2.91
N ALA A 26 -7.67 4.37 1.71
CA ALA A 26 -8.19 5.12 0.57
C ALA A 26 -8.07 4.31 -0.72
N ALA A 27 -8.92 4.61 -1.71
CA ALA A 27 -8.80 4.02 -3.04
C ALA A 27 -7.50 4.50 -3.72
N LEU A 28 -6.94 3.69 -4.62
CA LEU A 28 -5.66 3.95 -5.31
C LEU A 28 -5.58 5.35 -5.96
N GLU A 29 -6.72 5.84 -6.45
CA GLU A 29 -6.92 7.11 -7.15
C GLU A 29 -6.84 8.32 -6.19
N ASP A 30 -7.35 8.17 -4.98
CA ASP A 30 -7.48 9.24 -3.96
C ASP A 30 -6.43 9.14 -2.84
N ALA A 31 -5.64 8.06 -2.83
CA ALA A 31 -4.71 7.78 -1.77
C ALA A 31 -3.53 8.75 -1.79
N GLY A 32 -3.25 9.33 -0.62
CA GLY A 32 -2.16 10.26 -0.39
C GLY A 32 -1.24 9.83 0.76
N PRO A 33 -0.33 10.73 1.18
CA PRO A 33 0.61 10.45 2.26
C PRO A 33 -0.10 10.11 3.58
N GLY A 34 0.28 8.97 4.17
CA GLY A 34 -0.35 8.40 5.36
C GLY A 34 -1.56 7.51 5.08
N ASP A 35 -1.92 7.31 3.81
CA ASP A 35 -2.99 6.40 3.42
C ASP A 35 -2.45 5.03 3.01
N LEU A 36 -3.21 3.99 3.35
CA LEU A 36 -3.05 2.64 2.86
C LEU A 36 -4.05 2.40 1.72
N THR A 37 -3.61 1.76 0.65
CA THR A 37 -4.49 1.30 -0.44
C THR A 37 -4.27 -0.18 -0.73
N PHE A 38 -5.13 -0.76 -1.57
CA PHE A 38 -5.00 -2.14 -2.02
C PHE A 38 -5.07 -2.19 -3.55
N PHE A 39 -4.28 -3.09 -4.13
CA PHE A 39 -4.27 -3.34 -5.55
C PHE A 39 -4.49 -4.83 -5.80
N ALA A 40 -5.72 -5.15 -6.20
CA ALA A 40 -6.14 -6.53 -6.50
C ALA A 40 -6.40 -6.78 -7.99
N ASN A 41 -6.58 -5.73 -8.80
CA ASN A 41 -6.96 -5.87 -10.20
C ASN A 41 -5.85 -5.34 -11.13
N PRO A 42 -5.17 -6.23 -11.89
CA PRO A 42 -4.07 -5.89 -12.78
C PRO A 42 -4.38 -4.75 -13.77
N ARG A 43 -5.66 -4.55 -14.12
CA ARG A 43 -6.11 -3.47 -15.00
C ARG A 43 -5.72 -2.07 -14.51
N TYR A 44 -5.50 -1.90 -13.22
CA TYR A 44 -5.14 -0.61 -12.62
C TYR A 44 -3.62 -0.43 -12.42
N ALA A 45 -2.77 -1.30 -13.00
CA ALA A 45 -1.32 -1.23 -12.83
C ALA A 45 -0.74 0.15 -13.19
N ALA A 46 -1.32 0.83 -14.19
CA ALA A 46 -0.94 2.20 -14.53
C ALA A 46 -1.17 3.20 -13.37
N HIS A 47 -2.22 3.00 -12.57
CA HIS A 47 -2.52 3.84 -11.39
C HIS A 47 -1.65 3.47 -10.19
N LEU A 48 -1.15 2.22 -10.14
CA LEU A 48 -0.21 1.78 -9.11
C LEU A 48 1.06 2.63 -9.16
N HIS A 49 1.57 2.92 -10.36
CA HIS A 49 2.76 3.73 -10.53
C HIS A 49 2.56 5.22 -10.22
N SER A 50 1.33 5.73 -10.27
CA SER A 50 1.01 7.14 -10.00
C SER A 50 0.46 7.39 -8.60
N THR A 51 0.26 6.35 -7.79
CA THR A 51 -0.33 6.51 -6.46
C THR A 51 0.60 7.28 -5.54
N ARG A 52 0.00 8.08 -4.65
CA ARG A 52 0.70 8.82 -3.60
C ARG A 52 0.46 8.21 -2.22
N ALA A 53 -0.10 7.01 -2.18
CA ALA A 53 -0.29 6.23 -0.98
C ALA A 53 1.04 6.01 -0.25
N SER A 54 0.98 5.94 1.07
CA SER A 54 2.14 5.56 1.87
C SER A 54 2.46 4.07 1.78
N ALA A 55 1.46 3.22 1.57
CA ALA A 55 1.64 1.79 1.39
C ALA A 55 0.53 1.19 0.52
N VAL A 56 0.84 0.12 -0.19
CA VAL A 56 -0.10 -0.62 -1.04
C VAL A 56 -0.09 -2.10 -0.67
N ILE A 57 -1.26 -2.68 -0.44
CA ILE A 57 -1.42 -4.13 -0.30
C ILE A 57 -1.48 -4.74 -1.71
N LEU A 58 -0.58 -5.68 -1.98
CA LEU A 58 -0.43 -6.36 -3.25
C LEU A 58 -0.61 -7.87 -3.06
N SER A 59 -1.10 -8.55 -4.11
CA SER A 59 -0.94 -10.01 -4.21
C SER A 59 0.53 -10.36 -4.43
N ASP A 60 0.98 -11.53 -4.00
CA ASP A 60 2.39 -11.94 -4.12
C ASP A 60 2.88 -12.03 -5.58
N ASP A 61 1.95 -12.18 -6.53
CA ASP A 61 2.20 -12.19 -7.98
C ASP A 61 2.21 -10.80 -8.64
N ALA A 62 2.01 -9.71 -7.89
CA ALA A 62 1.95 -8.36 -8.45
C ALA A 62 3.32 -7.65 -8.42
N ASP A 63 3.60 -6.87 -9.47
CA ASP A 63 4.82 -6.05 -9.56
C ASP A 63 4.91 -5.01 -8.43
N THR A 64 6.14 -4.65 -8.09
CA THR A 64 6.48 -3.75 -6.98
C THR A 64 5.87 -2.35 -7.18
N ALA A 65 5.22 -1.81 -6.14
CA ALA A 65 4.69 -0.45 -6.14
C ALA A 65 5.80 0.58 -5.82
N PRO A 66 5.72 1.82 -6.34
CA PRO A 66 6.74 2.86 -6.09
C PRO A 66 6.62 3.54 -4.71
N CYS A 67 5.80 3.01 -3.81
CA CYS A 67 5.67 3.54 -2.44
C CYS A 67 6.91 3.21 -1.60
N ALA A 68 7.12 4.01 -0.54
CA ALA A 68 8.33 4.05 0.28
C ALA A 68 8.62 2.76 1.07
#